data_AF-K2A9V3-F1
#
_entry.id   AF-K2A9V3-F1
#
_cell.length_a   1.000
_cell.length_b   1.000
_cell.length_c   1.000
_cell.angle_alpha   90.00
_cell.angle_beta   90.00
_cell.angle_gamma   90.00
#
_symmetry.space_group_name_H-M   'P 1'
#
loop_
_entity.id
_entity.type
_entity.pdbx_description
1 polymer ?
#
loop_
_entity_poly.entity_id
_entity_poly.type
_entity_poly.pdbx_seq_one_letter_code
_entity_poly.pdbx_strand_id
1 'polypeptide(L)'
;ELLHGNLTEAKQIIKSPIPIYDFYLATAFKRNDKTTALGKKKIMEELAEIFSQISNKVILDHYSKKIAEDLNLDDETVKSLINGKISSESAEEAYKTSVPTVNYALSKKSPQEYMLALLLKAPLDTSQPVLYKLGQKDFSDPQIQEIFTNLKDYLLGRKHKFKIEYFNNRLEQTQQEIVNDLYLWDLGDILDDDTRLGNELEDIFERIKKDTAKRELRELSDKLKQAELEKDAKQLKELTEKIKNISEKLV
;
A
#
# COMPACT_ATOMS: atom_id res chain seq x y z
N GLU A 1 28.26 12.25 -32.00
CA GLU A 1 29.45 11.39 -31.88
C GLU A 1 29.54 10.74 -30.49
N LEU A 2 28.69 9.74 -30.19
CA LEU A 2 28.74 8.98 -28.93
C LEU A 2 28.52 7.47 -29.16
N LEU A 3 28.86 6.97 -30.36
CA LEU A 3 28.75 5.56 -30.74
C LEU A 3 30.11 4.97 -31.16
N HIS A 4 31.21 5.40 -30.54
CA HIS A 4 32.55 4.85 -30.83
C HIS A 4 33.33 4.39 -29.60
N GLY A 5 32.66 4.15 -28.48
CA GLY A 5 33.30 3.61 -27.27
C GLY A 5 32.61 2.34 -26.81
N ASN A 6 33.27 1.21 -27.01
CA ASN A 6 33.07 -0.02 -26.23
C ASN A 6 31.84 -0.90 -26.55
N LEU A 7 31.97 -1.70 -27.62
CA LEU A 7 31.03 -2.76 -28.00
C LEU A 7 30.75 -3.79 -26.88
N THR A 8 31.64 -3.88 -25.87
CA THR A 8 31.52 -4.77 -24.71
C THR A 8 30.52 -4.25 -23.68
N GLU A 9 30.46 -2.92 -23.46
CA GLU A 9 29.46 -2.28 -22.61
C GLU A 9 28.08 -2.33 -23.27
N ALA A 10 28.00 -2.06 -24.58
CA ALA A 10 26.76 -2.22 -25.35
C ALA A 10 26.21 -3.66 -25.26
N LYS A 11 27.09 -4.68 -25.29
CA LYS A 11 26.71 -6.09 -25.12
C LYS A 11 26.35 -6.47 -23.67
N GLN A 12 26.90 -5.79 -22.67
CA GLN A 12 26.48 -5.97 -21.26
C GLN A 12 25.12 -5.32 -20.97
N ILE A 13 24.84 -4.14 -21.56
CA ILE A 13 23.53 -3.48 -21.47
C ILE A 13 22.43 -4.34 -22.12
N ILE A 14 22.73 -5.01 -23.23
CA ILE A 14 21.80 -5.97 -23.87
C ILE A 14 21.49 -7.20 -22.98
N LYS A 15 22.33 -7.51 -21.99
CA LYS A 15 22.14 -8.64 -21.06
C LYS A 15 21.38 -8.30 -19.78
N SER A 16 21.06 -7.03 -19.54
CA SER A 16 20.19 -6.61 -18.44
C SER A 16 19.09 -5.71 -19.00
N PRO A 17 17.87 -6.22 -19.25
CA PRO A 17 16.77 -5.42 -19.79
C PRO A 17 16.11 -4.47 -18.78
N ILE A 18 16.57 -4.44 -17.52
CA ILE A 18 15.99 -3.66 -16.42
C ILE A 18 16.42 -2.16 -16.45
N PRO A 19 17.69 -1.78 -16.73
CA PRO A 19 18.15 -0.40 -16.58
C PRO A 19 17.51 0.63 -17.53
N ILE A 20 16.97 0.21 -18.68
CA ILE A 20 16.45 1.15 -19.68
C ILE A 20 15.06 1.68 -19.34
N TYR A 21 14.17 0.84 -18.81
CA TYR A 21 12.83 1.26 -18.40
C TYR A 21 12.89 2.14 -17.14
N ASP A 22 13.80 1.83 -16.21
CA ASP A 22 14.11 2.67 -15.07
C ASP A 22 14.61 4.06 -15.48
N PHE A 23 15.42 4.15 -16.54
CA PHE A 23 15.87 5.42 -17.10
C PHE A 23 14.71 6.27 -17.66
N TYR A 24 13.76 5.65 -18.37
CA TYR A 24 12.58 6.35 -18.88
C TYR A 24 11.68 6.86 -17.75
N LEU A 25 11.43 6.03 -16.73
CA LEU A 25 10.72 6.40 -15.51
C LEU A 25 11.35 7.62 -14.83
N ALA A 26 12.66 7.54 -14.54
CA ALA A 26 13.38 8.64 -13.88
C ALA A 26 13.36 9.93 -14.72
N THR A 27 13.43 9.81 -16.04
CA THR A 27 13.39 10.96 -16.95
C THR A 27 12.01 11.63 -16.96
N ALA A 28 10.93 10.84 -17.05
CA ALA A 28 9.56 11.36 -17.05
C ALA A 28 9.22 12.04 -15.72
N PHE A 29 9.60 11.44 -14.59
CA PHE A 29 9.39 12.01 -13.26
C PHE A 29 10.21 13.27 -12.98
N LYS A 30 11.36 13.43 -13.65
CA LYS A 30 12.17 14.65 -13.53
C LYS A 30 11.60 15.82 -14.34
N ARG A 31 10.91 15.55 -15.45
CA ARG A 31 10.40 16.57 -16.38
C ARG A 31 9.02 17.10 -15.99
N ASN A 32 8.25 16.35 -15.21
CA ASN A 32 6.86 16.63 -14.92
C ASN A 32 6.56 16.44 -13.43
N ASP A 33 5.64 17.24 -12.89
CA ASP A 33 5.27 17.17 -11.47
C ASP A 33 4.32 16.01 -11.17
N LYS A 34 4.83 14.95 -10.55
CA LYS A 34 4.06 13.75 -10.19
C LYS A 34 2.97 13.97 -9.14
N THR A 35 2.92 15.12 -8.47
CA THR A 35 1.91 15.43 -7.45
C THR A 35 0.66 16.08 -8.02
N THR A 36 0.76 16.69 -9.21
CA THR A 36 -0.37 17.38 -9.86
C THR A 36 -1.08 16.47 -10.86
N ALA A 37 -2.40 16.62 -11.01
CA ALA A 37 -3.17 15.84 -11.99
C ALA A 37 -2.64 16.05 -13.43
N LEU A 38 -2.25 17.28 -13.77
CA LEU A 38 -1.70 17.61 -15.09
C LEU A 38 -0.32 16.99 -15.32
N GLY A 39 0.55 16.96 -14.31
CA GLY A 39 1.86 16.34 -14.43
C GLY A 39 1.77 14.81 -14.49
N LYS A 40 0.89 14.17 -13.71
CA LYS A 40 0.60 12.73 -13.83
C LYS A 40 0.11 12.36 -15.23
N LYS A 41 -0.78 13.16 -15.82
CA LYS A 41 -1.25 12.97 -17.20
C LYS A 41 -0.10 12.98 -18.19
N LYS A 42 0.76 14.01 -18.15
CA LYS A 42 1.92 14.12 -19.07
C LYS A 42 2.91 12.97 -18.89
N ILE A 43 3.16 12.54 -17.66
CA ILE A 43 4.01 11.38 -17.36
C ILE A 43 3.40 10.12 -18.00
N MET A 44 2.10 9.90 -17.83
CA MET A 44 1.43 8.74 -18.41
C MET A 44 1.41 8.76 -19.94
N GLU A 45 1.25 9.92 -20.58
CA GLU A 45 1.32 10.05 -22.03
C GLU A 45 2.71 9.65 -22.56
N GLU A 46 3.79 10.14 -21.92
CA GLU A 46 5.17 9.78 -22.27
C GLU A 46 5.48 8.29 -22.03
N LEU A 47 5.06 7.75 -20.88
CA LEU A 47 5.36 6.37 -20.52
C LEU A 47 4.49 5.37 -21.29
N ALA A 48 3.21 5.66 -21.56
CA ALA A 48 2.35 4.73 -22.29
C ALA A 48 2.88 4.40 -23.68
N GLU A 49 3.42 5.39 -24.41
CA GLU A 49 4.00 5.19 -25.74
C GLU A 49 5.15 4.17 -25.72
N ILE A 50 6.02 4.25 -24.72
CA ILE A 50 7.20 3.39 -24.57
C ILE A 50 6.81 2.02 -24.00
N PHE A 51 5.98 1.99 -22.97
CA PHE A 51 5.65 0.77 -22.22
C PHE A 51 4.64 -0.11 -22.93
N SER A 52 3.86 0.44 -23.88
CA SER A 52 2.98 -0.34 -24.76
C SER A 52 3.74 -1.36 -25.63
N GLN A 53 5.02 -1.12 -25.87
CA GLN A 53 5.88 -1.99 -26.69
C GLN A 53 6.45 -3.18 -25.89
N ILE A 54 6.24 -3.24 -24.57
CA ILE A 54 6.76 -4.31 -23.71
C ILE A 54 5.91 -5.58 -23.89
N SER A 55 6.43 -6.56 -24.64
CA SER A 55 5.71 -7.82 -24.87
C SER A 55 5.72 -8.76 -23.65
N ASN A 56 6.72 -8.63 -22.76
CA ASN A 56 6.83 -9.47 -21.58
C ASN A 56 5.88 -8.98 -20.48
N LYS A 57 4.82 -9.76 -20.22
CA LYS A 57 3.77 -9.43 -19.24
C LYS A 57 4.28 -9.27 -17.82
N VAL A 58 5.34 -9.98 -17.41
CA VAL A 58 5.92 -9.88 -16.06
C VAL A 58 6.64 -8.54 -15.90
N ILE A 59 7.38 -8.13 -16.93
CA ILE A 59 8.08 -6.83 -16.96
C ILE A 59 7.06 -5.69 -17.00
N LEU A 60 6.03 -5.83 -17.86
CA LEU A 60 4.95 -4.84 -17.95
C LEU A 60 4.20 -4.70 -16.62
N ASP A 61 3.86 -5.80 -15.94
CA ASP A 61 3.20 -5.77 -14.64
C ASP A 61 4.07 -5.13 -13.55
N HIS A 62 5.37 -5.48 -13.50
CA HIS A 62 6.32 -4.88 -12.58
C HIS A 62 6.36 -3.35 -12.71
N TYR A 63 6.48 -2.85 -13.93
CA TYR A 63 6.57 -1.42 -14.17
C TYR A 63 5.23 -0.69 -14.07
N SER A 64 4.11 -1.34 -14.44
CA SER A 64 2.78 -0.77 -14.23
C SER A 64 2.52 -0.52 -12.75
N LYS A 65 2.87 -1.48 -11.90
CA LYS A 65 2.79 -1.33 -10.43
C LYS A 65 3.70 -0.23 -9.89
N LYS A 66 4.93 -0.14 -10.42
CA LYS A 66 5.88 0.91 -10.04
C LYS A 66 5.36 2.31 -10.40
N ILE A 67 4.84 2.48 -11.62
CA ILE A 67 4.24 3.74 -12.08
C ILE A 67 3.00 4.07 -11.24
N ALA A 68 2.13 3.09 -10.97
CA ALA A 68 0.92 3.26 -10.16
C ALA A 68 1.26 3.75 -8.75
N GLU A 69 2.27 3.15 -8.12
CA GLU A 69 2.75 3.55 -6.79
C GLU A 69 3.35 4.97 -6.81
N ASP A 70 4.25 5.26 -7.74
CA ASP A 70 4.92 6.57 -7.80
C ASP A 70 3.98 7.73 -8.13
N LEU A 71 2.94 7.47 -8.94
CA LEU A 71 1.93 8.45 -9.34
C LEU A 71 0.69 8.43 -8.44
N ASN A 72 0.61 7.53 -7.46
CA ASN A 72 -0.59 7.30 -6.66
C ASN A 72 -1.85 7.17 -7.55
N LEU A 73 -1.78 6.24 -8.50
CA LEU A 73 -2.85 5.84 -9.40
C LEU A 73 -3.19 4.38 -9.14
N ASP A 74 -4.37 3.95 -9.59
CA ASP A 74 -4.74 2.54 -9.56
C ASP A 74 -3.99 1.72 -10.63
N ASP A 75 -3.63 0.47 -10.32
CA ASP A 75 -2.86 -0.41 -11.21
C ASP A 75 -3.63 -0.69 -12.52
N GLU A 76 -4.95 -0.86 -12.46
CA GLU A 76 -5.78 -1.05 -13.67
C GLU A 76 -5.87 0.24 -14.49
N THR A 77 -5.85 1.40 -13.83
CA THR A 77 -5.78 2.70 -14.53
C THR A 77 -4.46 2.82 -15.31
N VAL A 78 -3.33 2.47 -14.71
CA VAL A 78 -2.03 2.50 -15.41
C VAL A 78 -1.99 1.49 -16.55
N LYS A 79 -2.46 0.26 -16.33
CA LYS A 79 -2.50 -0.79 -17.35
C LYS A 79 -3.40 -0.44 -18.53
N SER A 80 -4.56 0.16 -18.29
CA SER A 80 -5.49 0.60 -19.35
C SER A 80 -4.89 1.71 -20.21
N LEU A 81 -4.20 2.67 -19.59
CA LEU A 81 -3.48 3.75 -20.29
C LEU A 81 -2.33 3.23 -21.15
N ILE A 82 -1.54 2.27 -20.64
CA ILE A 82 -0.45 1.65 -21.41
C ILE A 82 -0.97 0.82 -22.59
N ASN A 83 -2.09 0.12 -22.41
CA ASN A 83 -2.68 -0.74 -23.45
C ASN A 83 -3.50 0.02 -24.49
N GLY A 84 -3.56 1.35 -24.44
CA GLY A 84 -4.27 2.18 -25.40
C GLY A 84 -5.79 1.98 -25.43
N LYS A 85 -6.37 1.26 -24.46
CA LYS A 85 -7.82 1.08 -24.33
C LYS A 85 -8.45 2.28 -23.64
N ILE A 86 -8.30 3.45 -24.25
CA ILE A 86 -9.22 4.56 -24.00
C ILE A 86 -10.32 4.41 -25.06
N SER A 87 -11.22 3.45 -24.87
CA SER A 87 -12.54 3.57 -25.47
C SER A 87 -13.25 4.70 -24.71
N SER A 88 -13.47 5.81 -25.41
CA SER A 88 -14.14 7.02 -24.92
C SER A 88 -15.62 6.82 -24.51
N GLU A 89 -16.08 5.58 -24.42
CA GLU A 89 -17.43 5.18 -23.97
C GLU A 89 -17.38 4.40 -22.63
N SER A 90 -16.21 3.96 -22.18
CA SER A 90 -16.08 3.14 -20.95
C SER A 90 -15.94 3.95 -19.66
N ALA A 91 -15.81 5.28 -19.76
CA ALA A 91 -15.74 6.17 -18.61
C ALA A 91 -17.12 6.44 -17.97
N GLU A 92 -18.23 6.16 -18.66
CA GLU A 92 -19.60 6.40 -18.16
C GLU A 92 -20.32 5.13 -17.70
N GLU A 93 -19.86 3.93 -18.09
CA GLU A 93 -20.54 2.66 -17.75
C GLU A 93 -19.87 1.88 -16.60
N ALA A 94 -18.61 2.16 -16.27
CA ALA A 94 -17.96 1.61 -15.08
C ALA A 94 -18.48 2.19 -13.74
N TYR A 95 -19.32 3.23 -13.80
CA TYR A 95 -19.95 3.86 -12.63
C TYR A 95 -21.33 3.29 -12.25
N LYS A 96 -21.84 2.26 -12.96
CA LYS A 96 -23.22 1.78 -12.73
C LYS A 96 -23.41 0.35 -12.24
N THR A 97 -22.36 -0.45 -12.07
CA THR A 97 -22.53 -1.78 -11.45
C THR A 97 -21.38 -2.12 -10.51
N SER A 98 -21.30 -1.37 -9.43
CA SER A 98 -21.13 -1.93 -8.09
C SER A 98 -21.52 -0.80 -7.14
N VAL A 99 -22.51 -1.04 -6.30
CA VAL A 99 -22.65 -0.23 -5.10
C VAL A 99 -21.88 -0.98 -4.03
N PRO A 100 -20.60 -0.67 -3.80
CA PRO A 100 -20.14 -0.51 -2.46
C PRO A 100 -20.37 0.98 -2.15
N THR A 101 -21.21 1.26 -1.17
CA THR A 101 -21.25 2.54 -0.48
C THR A 101 -19.91 2.75 0.25
N VAL A 102 -18.81 2.86 -0.49
CA VAL A 102 -17.57 3.44 0.04
C VAL A 102 -17.75 4.94 -0.08
N ASN A 103 -18.06 5.53 1.07
CA ASN A 103 -18.07 6.97 1.26
C ASN A 103 -16.78 7.54 0.66
N TYR A 104 -16.88 8.36 -0.40
CA TYR A 104 -15.74 8.89 -1.17
C TYR A 104 -14.72 9.64 -0.27
N ALA A 105 -15.14 10.04 0.94
CA ALA A 105 -14.30 10.60 1.99
C ALA A 105 -13.27 9.62 2.59
N LEU A 106 -13.55 8.31 2.60
CA LEU A 106 -12.69 7.26 3.19
C LEU A 106 -11.55 6.82 2.25
N SER A 107 -11.70 7.02 0.93
CA SER A 107 -10.71 6.65 -0.08
C SER A 107 -9.35 7.36 0.08
N LYS A 108 -9.31 8.52 0.76
CA LYS A 108 -8.09 9.30 1.02
C LYS A 108 -7.42 9.00 2.37
N LYS A 109 -7.98 8.11 3.19
CA LYS A 109 -7.54 7.86 4.57
C LYS A 109 -6.64 6.63 4.66
N SER A 110 -5.66 6.65 5.59
CA SER A 110 -4.78 5.50 5.80
C SER A 110 -5.59 4.29 6.29
N PRO A 111 -5.39 3.07 5.75
CA PRO A 111 -6.05 1.86 6.25
C PRO A 111 -5.82 1.63 7.74
N GLN A 112 -4.64 2.02 8.25
CA GLN A 112 -4.26 1.89 9.66
C GLN A 112 -5.06 2.83 10.57
N GLU A 113 -5.21 4.09 10.17
CA GLU A 113 -6.02 5.09 10.87
C GLU A 113 -7.51 4.71 10.84
N TYR A 114 -7.98 4.24 9.68
CA TYR A 114 -9.36 3.81 9.51
C TYR A 114 -9.69 2.57 10.36
N MET A 115 -8.78 1.60 10.44
CA MET A 115 -8.88 0.48 11.37
C MET A 115 -9.04 0.96 12.82
N LEU A 116 -8.23 1.94 13.26
CA LEU A 116 -8.40 2.52 14.60
C LEU A 116 -9.76 3.21 14.77
N ALA A 117 -10.19 4.01 13.80
CA ALA A 117 -11.49 4.67 13.86
C ALA A 117 -12.65 3.67 14.00
N LEU A 118 -12.60 2.54 13.28
CA LEU A 118 -13.56 1.44 13.43
C LEU A 118 -13.47 0.80 14.82
N LEU A 119 -12.27 0.43 15.28
CA LEU A 119 -12.08 -0.23 16.58
C LEU A 119 -12.51 0.64 17.77
N LEU A 120 -12.37 1.97 17.69
CA LEU A 120 -12.82 2.90 18.73
C LEU A 120 -14.35 2.95 18.87
N LYS A 121 -15.11 2.51 17.86
CA LYS A 121 -16.58 2.56 17.87
C LYS A 121 -17.22 1.17 17.85
N ALA A 122 -16.48 0.15 17.47
CA ALA A 122 -16.96 -1.21 17.37
C ALA A 122 -17.34 -1.80 18.73
N PRO A 123 -18.38 -2.66 18.79
CA PRO A 123 -18.62 -3.52 19.94
C PRO A 123 -17.39 -4.38 20.29
N LEU A 124 -17.27 -4.76 21.56
CA LEU A 124 -16.13 -5.57 22.02
C LEU A 124 -16.06 -6.92 21.31
N ASP A 125 -17.21 -7.59 21.17
CA ASP A 125 -17.25 -8.93 20.58
C ASP A 125 -16.84 -8.92 19.09
N THR A 126 -17.15 -7.83 18.38
CA THR A 126 -16.78 -7.62 16.98
C THR A 126 -15.31 -7.22 16.81
N SER A 127 -14.77 -6.42 17.73
CA SER A 127 -13.38 -5.92 17.65
C SER A 127 -12.32 -6.92 18.16
N GLN A 128 -12.67 -7.77 19.13
CA GLN A 128 -11.72 -8.71 19.75
C GLN A 128 -11.00 -9.63 18.75
N PRO A 129 -11.67 -10.31 17.80
CA PRO A 129 -11.01 -11.19 16.85
C PRO A 129 -9.89 -10.49 16.08
N VAL A 130 -10.12 -9.27 15.62
CA VAL A 130 -9.13 -8.49 14.85
C VAL A 130 -8.00 -7.98 15.75
N LEU A 131 -8.30 -7.55 16.98
CA LEU A 131 -7.28 -7.15 17.96
C LEU A 131 -6.28 -8.27 18.26
N TYR A 132 -6.73 -9.53 18.33
CA TYR A 132 -5.84 -10.67 18.53
C TYR A 132 -4.91 -10.91 17.33
N LYS A 133 -5.43 -10.77 16.10
CA LYS A 133 -4.66 -11.01 14.86
C LYS A 133 -3.65 -9.91 14.54
N LEU A 134 -3.98 -8.64 14.82
CA LEU A 134 -3.11 -7.50 14.56
C LEU A 134 -1.95 -7.39 15.55
N GLY A 135 -0.76 -7.14 15.05
CA GLY A 135 0.46 -6.88 15.82
C GLY A 135 0.93 -5.44 15.67
N GLN A 136 1.80 -5.00 16.60
CA GLN A 136 2.36 -3.63 16.57
C GLN A 136 3.06 -3.33 15.25
N LYS A 137 3.80 -4.31 14.71
CA LYS A 137 4.52 -4.21 13.44
C LYS A 137 3.62 -3.97 12.22
N ASP A 138 2.31 -4.16 12.35
CA ASP A 138 1.37 -3.95 11.26
C ASP A 138 1.12 -2.45 11.00
N PHE A 139 1.46 -1.61 11.96
CA PHE A 139 1.36 -0.14 11.90
C PHE A 139 2.72 0.46 11.57
N SER A 140 2.78 1.32 10.56
CA SER A 140 4.03 1.95 10.10
C SER A 140 4.28 3.32 10.71
N ASP A 141 3.22 4.01 11.10
CA ASP A 141 3.35 5.28 11.81
C ASP A 141 3.53 5.00 13.32
N PRO A 142 4.59 5.53 13.96
CA PRO A 142 4.86 5.28 15.38
C PRO A 142 3.74 5.74 16.33
N GLN A 143 3.08 6.87 16.04
CA GLN A 143 1.98 7.38 16.87
C GLN A 143 0.76 6.47 16.76
N ILE A 144 0.41 6.06 15.53
CA ILE A 144 -0.71 5.13 15.30
C ILE A 144 -0.41 3.76 15.91
N GLN A 145 0.83 3.26 15.81
CA GLN A 145 1.26 2.01 16.44
C GLN A 145 1.10 2.06 17.96
N GLU A 146 1.50 3.15 18.60
CA GLU A 146 1.42 3.31 20.04
C GLU A 146 -0.03 3.42 20.52
N ILE A 147 -0.86 4.19 19.81
CA ILE A 147 -2.31 4.27 20.06
C ILE A 147 -2.95 2.89 19.94
N PHE A 148 -2.62 2.13 18.89
CA PHE A 148 -3.11 0.76 18.72
C PHE A 148 -2.71 -0.14 19.88
N THR A 149 -1.44 -0.06 20.32
CA THR A 149 -0.93 -0.87 21.43
C THR A 149 -1.68 -0.57 22.72
N ASN A 150 -1.83 0.72 23.05
CA ASN A 150 -2.61 1.16 24.20
C ASN A 150 -4.09 0.72 24.11
N LEU A 151 -4.70 0.82 22.92
CA LEU A 151 -6.07 0.39 22.69
C LEU A 151 -6.22 -1.11 22.88
N LYS A 152 -5.31 -1.91 22.31
CA LYS A 152 -5.29 -3.36 22.45
C LYS A 152 -5.16 -3.78 23.91
N ASP A 153 -4.21 -3.21 24.63
CA ASP A 153 -4.01 -3.50 26.06
C ASP A 153 -5.22 -3.09 26.92
N TYR A 154 -5.92 -2.03 26.52
CA TYR A 154 -7.12 -1.56 27.19
C TYR A 154 -8.35 -2.44 26.93
N LEU A 155 -8.45 -3.04 25.74
CA LEU A 155 -9.60 -3.82 25.29
C LEU A 155 -9.48 -5.32 25.57
N LEU A 156 -8.26 -5.88 25.54
CA LEU A 156 -8.06 -7.31 25.72
C LEU A 156 -8.48 -7.79 27.12
N GLY A 157 -9.25 -8.88 27.17
CA GLY A 157 -9.76 -9.48 28.41
C GLY A 157 -10.88 -8.69 29.10
N ARG A 158 -11.34 -7.57 28.51
CA ARG A 158 -12.40 -6.75 29.09
C ARG A 158 -13.79 -7.32 28.77
N LYS A 159 -14.68 -7.24 29.76
CA LYS A 159 -16.10 -7.68 29.65
C LYS A 159 -17.10 -6.53 29.68
N HIS A 160 -16.64 -5.31 29.95
CA HIS A 160 -17.49 -4.12 30.08
C HIS A 160 -17.37 -3.21 28.88
N LYS A 161 -18.49 -2.59 28.50
CA LYS A 161 -18.61 -1.68 27.34
C LYS A 161 -17.44 -0.68 27.27
N PHE A 162 -16.83 -0.58 26.09
CA PHE A 162 -15.82 0.41 25.80
C PHE A 162 -16.40 1.82 25.96
N LYS A 163 -15.68 2.69 26.66
CA LYS A 163 -15.95 4.13 26.71
C LYS A 163 -14.70 4.89 26.33
N ILE A 164 -14.83 5.73 25.30
CA ILE A 164 -13.75 6.50 24.72
C ILE A 164 -13.09 7.44 25.73
N GLU A 165 -13.88 8.12 26.58
CA GLU A 165 -13.38 9.06 27.59
C GLU A 165 -12.32 8.43 28.52
N TYR A 166 -12.59 7.21 29.01
CA TYR A 166 -11.68 6.50 29.89
C TYR A 166 -10.42 5.99 29.18
N PHE A 167 -10.53 5.71 27.88
CA PHE A 167 -9.37 5.37 27.06
C PHE A 167 -8.52 6.61 26.82
N ASN A 168 -9.15 7.71 26.40
CA ASN A 168 -8.50 8.96 26.05
C ASN A 168 -7.68 9.54 27.21
N ASN A 169 -8.19 9.44 28.44
CA ASN A 169 -7.49 9.89 29.65
C ASN A 169 -6.21 9.11 29.98
N ARG A 170 -5.91 8.00 29.30
CA ARG A 170 -4.67 7.23 29.47
C ARG A 170 -3.58 7.63 28.48
N LEU A 171 -3.93 8.43 27.47
CA LEU A 171 -3.04 8.80 26.38
C LEU A 171 -2.36 10.13 26.67
N GLU A 172 -1.21 10.34 26.06
CA GLU A 172 -0.55 11.65 26.07
C GLU A 172 -1.30 12.66 25.19
N GLN A 173 -1.06 13.96 25.39
CA GLN A 173 -1.84 15.02 24.73
C GLN A 173 -1.89 14.88 23.20
N THR A 174 -0.74 14.61 22.56
CA THR A 174 -0.67 14.42 21.10
C THR A 174 -1.50 13.22 20.64
N GLN A 175 -1.50 12.13 21.40
CA GLN A 175 -2.29 10.94 21.08
C GLN A 175 -3.79 11.18 21.31
N GLN A 176 -4.16 11.97 22.31
CA GLN A 176 -5.56 12.36 22.55
C GLN A 176 -6.12 13.15 21.37
N GLU A 177 -5.35 14.07 20.81
CA GLU A 177 -5.75 14.84 19.61
C GLU A 177 -6.02 13.90 18.43
N ILE A 178 -5.10 12.97 18.16
CA ILE A 178 -5.27 11.97 17.09
C ILE A 178 -6.51 11.10 17.33
N VAL A 179 -6.69 10.57 18.55
CA VAL A 179 -7.83 9.71 18.88
C VAL A 179 -9.16 10.45 18.79
N ASN A 180 -9.21 11.70 19.23
CA ASN A 180 -10.40 12.54 19.10
C ASN A 180 -10.74 12.75 17.62
N ASP A 181 -9.74 13.09 16.79
CA ASP A 181 -9.92 13.28 15.36
C ASP A 181 -10.43 11.99 14.68
N LEU A 182 -9.81 10.84 14.96
CA LEU A 182 -10.25 9.53 14.47
C LEU A 182 -11.68 9.19 14.92
N TYR A 183 -12.01 9.51 16.18
CA TYR A 183 -13.35 9.26 16.73
C TYR A 183 -14.41 10.17 16.09
N LEU A 184 -14.04 11.33 15.55
CA LEU A 184 -14.95 12.20 14.81
C LEU A 184 -15.17 11.78 13.35
N TRP A 185 -14.46 10.77 12.84
CA TRP A 185 -14.66 10.32 11.47
C TRP A 185 -16.07 9.79 11.25
N ASP A 186 -16.71 10.27 10.19
CA ASP A 186 -17.99 9.74 9.75
C ASP A 186 -17.77 8.38 9.08
N LEU A 187 -18.27 7.34 9.73
CA LEU A 187 -18.21 5.95 9.26
C LEU A 187 -19.49 5.54 8.53
N GLY A 188 -20.43 6.48 8.36
CA GLY A 188 -21.74 6.22 7.76
C GLY A 188 -22.54 5.19 8.55
N ASP A 189 -23.30 4.39 7.81
CA ASP A 189 -24.20 3.34 8.31
C ASP A 189 -23.49 2.02 8.65
N ILE A 190 -22.16 1.97 8.57
CA ILE A 190 -21.40 0.73 8.80
C ILE A 190 -21.48 0.23 10.23
N LEU A 191 -21.71 1.14 11.19
CA LEU A 191 -21.83 0.83 12.61
C LEU A 191 -23.22 0.29 12.99
N ASP A 192 -24.20 0.40 12.09
CA ASP A 192 -25.59 0.01 12.36
C ASP A 192 -25.82 -1.50 12.12
N ASP A 193 -24.86 -2.21 11.49
CA ASP A 193 -24.92 -3.63 11.19
C ASP A 193 -23.61 -4.33 11.60
N ASP A 194 -23.68 -5.16 12.64
CA ASP A 194 -22.53 -5.92 13.16
C ASP A 194 -21.88 -6.85 12.12
N THR A 195 -22.66 -7.41 11.19
CA THR A 195 -22.15 -8.29 10.13
C THR A 195 -21.34 -7.48 9.13
N ARG A 196 -21.87 -6.32 8.71
CA ARG A 196 -21.20 -5.43 7.79
C ARG A 196 -19.93 -4.83 8.41
N LEU A 197 -20.00 -4.43 9.68
CA LEU A 197 -18.86 -3.97 10.45
C LEU A 197 -17.77 -5.05 10.57
N GLY A 198 -18.16 -6.29 10.87
CA GLY A 198 -17.25 -7.43 10.95
C GLY A 198 -16.52 -7.68 9.63
N ASN A 199 -17.24 -7.64 8.51
CA ASN A 199 -16.65 -7.79 7.18
C ASN A 199 -15.69 -6.64 6.84
N GLU A 200 -16.07 -5.40 7.12
CA GLU A 200 -15.19 -4.24 6.91
C GLU A 200 -13.90 -4.35 7.72
N LEU A 201 -14.01 -4.73 9.00
CA LEU A 201 -12.86 -4.94 9.86
C LEU A 201 -11.92 -6.02 9.29
N GLU A 202 -12.46 -7.11 8.75
CA GLU A 202 -11.64 -8.16 8.12
C GLU A 202 -11.01 -7.68 6.80
N ASP A 203 -11.74 -6.95 5.96
CA ASP A 203 -11.24 -6.41 4.69
C ASP A 203 -10.07 -5.43 4.91
N ILE A 204 -10.23 -4.52 5.88
CA ILE A 204 -9.18 -3.58 6.25
C ILE A 204 -8.01 -4.30 6.95
N PHE A 205 -8.28 -5.32 7.74
CA PHE A 205 -7.25 -6.19 8.32
C PHE A 205 -6.39 -6.81 7.21
N GLU A 206 -6.99 -7.46 6.22
CA GLU A 206 -6.27 -8.09 5.11
C GLU A 206 -5.44 -7.07 4.32
N ARG A 207 -5.98 -5.86 4.09
CA ARG A 207 -5.24 -4.76 3.46
C ARG A 207 -4.01 -4.36 4.27
N ILE A 208 -4.13 -4.19 5.58
CA ILE A 208 -3.01 -3.87 6.48
C ILE A 208 -1.97 -4.99 6.49
N LYS A 209 -2.38 -6.25 6.52
CA LYS A 209 -1.45 -7.40 6.48
C LYS A 209 -0.67 -7.44 5.18
N LYS A 210 -1.34 -7.20 4.05
CA LYS A 210 -0.71 -7.12 2.73
C LYS A 210 0.33 -6.00 2.68
N ASP A 211 0.00 -4.82 3.19
CA ASP A 211 0.91 -3.68 3.21
C ASP A 211 2.10 -3.91 4.17
N THR A 212 1.87 -4.59 5.28
CA THR A 212 2.94 -5.01 6.19
C THR A 212 3.88 -6.00 5.55
N ALA A 213 3.36 -7.03 4.87
CA ALA A 213 4.18 -8.00 4.17
C ALA A 213 5.02 -7.34 3.06
N LYS A 214 4.46 -6.39 2.31
CA LYS A 214 5.22 -5.61 1.31
C LYS A 214 6.36 -4.82 1.96
N ARG A 215 6.11 -4.17 3.11
CA ARG A 215 7.15 -3.44 3.85
C ARG A 215 8.25 -4.37 4.35
N GLU A 216 7.88 -5.50 4.95
CA GLU A 216 8.84 -6.53 5.40
C GLU A 216 9.68 -7.07 4.23
N LEU A 217 9.07 -7.31 3.06
CA LEU A 217 9.79 -7.74 1.86
C LEU A 217 10.79 -6.69 1.36
N ARG A 218 10.44 -5.40 1.39
CA ARG A 218 11.36 -4.31 1.03
C ARG A 218 12.55 -4.27 1.98
N GLU A 219 12.30 -4.28 3.29
CA GLU A 219 13.35 -4.28 4.31
C GLU A 219 14.28 -5.49 4.22
N LEU A 220 13.72 -6.69 3.97
CA LEU A 220 14.51 -7.90 3.79
C LEU A 220 15.32 -7.85 2.49
N SER A 221 14.76 -7.30 1.41
CA SER A 221 15.46 -7.13 0.13
C SER A 221 16.64 -6.18 0.26
N ASP A 222 16.49 -5.10 1.02
CA ASP A 222 17.58 -4.15 1.26
C ASP A 222 18.68 -4.77 2.15
N LYS A 223 18.30 -5.53 3.18
CA LYS A 223 19.26 -6.32 3.98
C LYS A 223 19.97 -7.37 3.15
N LEU A 224 19.29 -7.98 2.17
CA LEU A 224 19.88 -8.97 1.27
C LEU A 224 20.98 -8.33 0.41
N LYS A 225 20.70 -7.18 -0.23
CA LYS A 225 21.70 -6.41 -0.99
C LYS A 225 22.92 -6.07 -0.15
N GLN A 226 22.72 -5.69 1.11
CA GLN A 226 23.82 -5.42 2.03
C GLN A 226 24.65 -6.68 2.33
N ALA A 227 24.00 -7.80 2.63
CA ALA A 227 24.69 -9.07 2.88
C ALA A 227 25.45 -9.58 1.63
N GLU A 228 24.99 -9.27 0.41
CA GLU A 228 25.71 -9.57 -0.84
C GLU A 228 27.01 -8.78 -0.96
N LEU A 229 26.97 -7.48 -0.61
CA LEU A 229 28.17 -6.62 -0.58
C LEU A 229 29.18 -7.09 0.46
N GLU A 230 28.70 -7.52 1.63
CA GLU A 230 29.50 -8.02 2.74
C GLU A 230 29.96 -9.49 2.55
N LYS A 231 29.47 -10.16 1.51
CA LYS A 231 29.73 -11.59 1.20
C LYS A 231 29.38 -12.54 2.35
N ASP A 232 28.38 -12.20 3.15
CA ASP A 232 27.89 -13.07 4.23
C ASP A 232 26.95 -14.14 3.67
N ALA A 233 27.53 -15.29 3.29
CA ALA A 233 26.79 -16.43 2.74
C ALA A 233 25.72 -16.99 3.69
N LYS A 234 25.91 -16.87 5.01
CA LYS A 234 24.94 -17.38 5.99
C LYS A 234 23.72 -16.47 6.04
N GLN A 235 23.97 -15.16 6.14
CA GLN A 235 22.91 -14.16 6.17
C GLN A 235 22.10 -14.13 4.87
N LEU A 236 22.75 -14.32 3.71
CA LEU A 236 22.07 -14.42 2.41
C LEU A 236 21.07 -15.58 2.36
N LYS A 237 21.46 -16.75 2.85
CA LYS A 237 20.58 -17.92 2.88
C LYS A 237 19.36 -17.68 3.78
N GLU A 238 19.59 -17.15 4.97
CA GLU A 238 18.52 -16.86 5.93
C GLU A 238 17.52 -15.81 5.41
N LEU A 239 18.02 -14.74 4.78
CA LEU A 239 17.16 -13.69 4.23
C LEU A 239 16.36 -14.17 3.02
N THR A 240 16.96 -15.00 2.16
CA THR A 240 16.29 -15.59 0.98
C THR A 240 15.13 -16.50 1.41
N GLU A 241 15.35 -17.35 2.43
CA GLU A 241 14.29 -18.21 2.98
C GLU A 241 13.14 -17.38 3.59
N LYS A 242 13.45 -16.31 4.31
CA LYS A 242 12.43 -15.40 4.87
C LYS A 242 11.60 -14.70 3.80
N ILE A 243 12.24 -14.21 2.74
CA ILE A 243 11.56 -13.56 1.60
C ILE A 243 10.62 -14.55 0.91
N LYS A 244 11.09 -15.77 0.63
CA LYS A 244 10.26 -16.83 0.03
C LYS A 244 9.01 -17.11 0.87
N ASN A 245 9.18 -17.31 2.18
CA ASN A 245 8.07 -17.63 3.09
C ASN A 245 7.02 -16.51 3.18
N ILE A 246 7.42 -15.23 3.08
CA ILE A 246 6.47 -14.10 3.08
C ILE A 246 5.78 -13.99 1.72
N SER A 247 6.51 -14.23 0.63
CA SER A 247 5.98 -14.13 -0.74
C SER A 247 4.91 -15.18 -1.02
N GLU A 248 5.09 -16.41 -0.52
CA GLU A 248 4.10 -17.50 -0.62
C GLU A 248 2.79 -17.20 0.13
N LYS A 249 2.83 -16.32 1.14
CA LYS A 249 1.62 -15.92 1.91
C LYS A 249 0.86 -14.75 1.26
N LEU A 250 1.40 -14.15 0.21
CA LEU A 250 0.79 -13.02 -0.51
C LEU A 250 0.07 -13.45 -1.80
N VAL A 251 0.21 -14.71 -2.21
CA VAL A 251 -0.42 -15.34 -3.38
C VAL A 251 -1.66 -16.09 -2.93
#